data_AF-A0A2S6N1A1-F1
#
_entry.id   AF-A0A2S6N1A1-F1
#
_cell.length_a   1.000
_cell.length_b   1.000
_cell.length_c   1.000
_cell.angle_alpha   90.00
_cell.angle_beta   90.00
_cell.angle_gamma   90.00
#
_symmetry.space_group_name_H-M   'P 1'
#
loop_
_entity.id
_entity.type
_entity.pdbx_description
1 polymer ?
#
loop_
_entity_poly.entity_id
_entity_poly.type
_entity_poly.pdbx_seq_one_letter_code
_entity_poly.pdbx_strand_id
1 'polypeptide(L)'
;MAAFLGSAPRTASVASAAVAIGDGSSNASAGAPQVPNVLKSYGANVPTWRVAGVHYHVGVPDGLMLKDPSTISMAGVSVDAVHHIVKVTGSNVTLNGYDFSGGGGWQVNVQAANTTIKNCNFVVGSNNLVPIYGTSGASDLFVVYCTINGAGRDPSPSGGLITYSGDSFTVDHCWLHDSGGDMIQQEGGGSGSTITIAHNLIQNGGLSPGSHGDYTQLLTSGPATVEINYNMTTQAGAMSQGLMTDAYQRGEITHNVMIGSCTFFTSMDIKTLSGTMTVRDNYYDASKAYGFVYPNSGPDDSSPLSVFIHNVDMTNGAVVEDSRRQ
;
A
#
# COMPACT_ATOMS: atom_id res chain seq x y z
N MET A 1 66.09 -6.23 -36.37
CA MET A 1 64.69 -6.19 -36.82
C MET A 1 63.85 -6.91 -35.78
N ALA A 2 63.25 -6.18 -34.84
CA ALA A 2 62.33 -6.72 -33.84
C ALA A 2 60.97 -6.08 -34.09
N ALA A 3 59.96 -6.92 -34.36
CA ALA A 3 58.61 -6.51 -34.72
C ALA A 3 57.83 -6.11 -33.46
N PHE A 4 57.33 -4.88 -33.44
CA PHE A 4 56.32 -4.42 -32.49
C PHE A 4 54.95 -4.94 -32.95
N LEU A 5 54.37 -5.89 -32.20
CA LEU A 5 52.97 -6.28 -32.35
C LEU A 5 52.11 -5.30 -31.54
N GLY A 6 51.42 -4.41 -32.24
CA GLY A 6 50.41 -3.52 -31.66
C GLY A 6 49.19 -4.31 -31.20
N SER A 7 48.85 -4.21 -29.91
CA SER A 7 47.59 -4.73 -29.37
C SER A 7 46.46 -3.74 -29.70
N ALA A 8 45.41 -4.25 -30.33
CA ALA A 8 44.19 -3.47 -30.56
C ALA A 8 43.46 -3.24 -29.23
N PRO A 9 42.90 -2.03 -28.99
CA PRO A 9 42.14 -1.77 -27.78
C PRO A 9 40.85 -2.58 -27.79
N ARG A 10 40.64 -3.37 -26.73
CA ARG A 10 39.35 -4.01 -26.45
C ARG A 10 38.31 -2.93 -26.19
N THR A 11 37.33 -2.80 -27.07
CA THR A 11 36.09 -2.07 -26.78
C THR A 11 35.36 -2.81 -25.67
N ALA A 12 35.46 -2.31 -24.44
CA ALA A 12 34.58 -2.73 -23.36
C ALA A 12 33.16 -2.32 -23.75
N SER A 13 32.28 -3.30 -23.99
CA SER A 13 30.86 -3.00 -24.05
C SER A 13 30.46 -2.57 -22.64
N VAL A 14 30.15 -1.29 -22.49
CA VAL A 14 29.49 -0.81 -21.29
C VAL A 14 28.12 -1.47 -21.31
N ALA A 15 27.97 -2.58 -20.59
CA ALA A 15 26.65 -3.06 -20.25
C ALA A 15 25.99 -1.89 -19.52
N SER A 16 24.96 -1.31 -20.13
CA SER A 16 24.08 -0.38 -19.43
C SER A 16 23.64 -1.12 -18.17
N ALA A 17 24.15 -0.68 -17.02
CA ALA A 17 23.59 -1.09 -15.76
C ALA A 17 22.12 -0.68 -15.85
N ALA A 18 21.24 -1.67 -15.99
CA ALA A 18 19.81 -1.42 -15.89
C ALA A 18 19.64 -0.65 -14.58
N VAL A 19 19.14 0.59 -14.67
CA VAL A 19 18.68 1.30 -13.49
C VAL A 19 17.75 0.31 -12.81
N ALA A 20 18.08 -0.10 -11.59
CA ALA A 20 17.14 -0.85 -10.78
C ALA A 20 15.98 0.10 -10.56
N ILE A 21 14.94 -0.03 -11.39
CA ILE A 21 13.69 0.69 -11.20
C ILE A 21 13.23 0.22 -9.82
N GLY A 22 13.11 1.15 -8.87
CA GLY A 22 12.78 0.84 -7.48
C GLY A 22 11.34 0.38 -7.31
N ASP A 23 10.88 -0.53 -8.17
CA ASP A 23 9.51 -1.02 -8.32
C ASP A 23 9.17 -2.21 -7.41
N GLY A 24 10.07 -2.53 -6.48
CA GLY A 24 9.93 -3.60 -5.48
C GLY A 24 10.20 -5.01 -6.00
N SER A 25 10.22 -5.23 -7.31
CA SER A 25 10.21 -6.59 -7.87
C SER A 25 11.41 -7.47 -7.50
N SER A 26 12.57 -6.87 -7.18
CA SER A 26 13.76 -7.60 -6.70
C SER A 26 13.60 -8.17 -5.28
N ASN A 27 12.67 -7.60 -4.51
CA ASN A 27 12.39 -7.97 -3.12
C ASN A 27 11.06 -8.74 -2.99
N ALA A 28 10.39 -9.03 -4.10
CA ALA A 28 9.12 -9.74 -4.12
C ALA A 28 9.19 -11.07 -3.36
N SER A 29 8.09 -11.42 -2.66
CA SER A 29 7.97 -12.73 -2.04
C SER A 29 7.90 -13.83 -3.10
N ALA A 30 8.33 -15.04 -2.74
CA ALA A 30 8.19 -16.18 -3.62
C ALA A 30 6.72 -16.46 -3.91
N GLY A 31 6.36 -16.67 -5.17
CA GLY A 31 5.02 -17.07 -5.57
C GLY A 31 4.63 -16.61 -6.96
N ALA A 32 3.44 -17.02 -7.39
CA ALA A 32 2.85 -16.53 -8.64
C ALA A 32 2.16 -15.17 -8.43
N PRO A 33 2.25 -14.20 -9.35
CA PRO A 33 1.49 -12.96 -9.23
C PRO A 33 -0.01 -13.24 -9.17
N GLN A 34 -0.75 -12.49 -8.34
CA GLN A 34 -2.18 -12.69 -8.07
C GLN A 34 -3.08 -12.40 -9.29
N VAL A 35 -2.74 -11.40 -10.09
CA VAL A 35 -3.54 -10.88 -11.20
C VAL A 35 -2.70 -10.68 -12.48
N PRO A 36 -2.03 -11.73 -12.98
CA PRO A 36 -0.96 -11.60 -14.00
C PRO A 36 -1.44 -11.15 -15.38
N ASN A 37 -2.75 -11.16 -15.62
CA ASN A 37 -3.34 -10.86 -16.92
C ASN A 37 -4.08 -9.53 -16.95
N VAL A 38 -4.20 -8.84 -15.82
CA VAL A 38 -5.12 -7.72 -15.65
C VAL A 38 -4.77 -6.51 -16.51
N LEU A 39 -3.48 -6.32 -16.84
CA LEU A 39 -3.04 -5.20 -17.68
C LEU A 39 -3.03 -5.51 -19.18
N LYS A 40 -3.31 -6.75 -19.58
CA LYS A 40 -3.17 -7.18 -20.99
C LYS A 40 -4.09 -6.41 -21.94
N SER A 41 -5.25 -5.96 -21.48
CA SER A 41 -6.23 -5.24 -22.30
C SER A 41 -5.81 -3.81 -22.66
N TYR A 42 -4.86 -3.21 -21.93
CA TYR A 42 -4.43 -1.82 -22.16
C TYR A 42 -3.32 -1.70 -23.22
N GLY A 43 -2.83 -2.81 -23.76
CA GLY A 43 -1.84 -2.82 -24.84
C GLY A 43 -0.55 -2.08 -24.44
N ALA A 44 -0.17 -1.06 -25.22
CA ALA A 44 1.05 -0.28 -24.99
C ALA A 44 0.91 0.80 -23.91
N ASN A 45 -0.31 1.08 -23.43
CA ASN A 45 -0.58 2.13 -22.44
C ASN A 45 -0.44 1.60 -21.00
N VAL A 46 0.62 0.86 -20.74
CA VAL A 46 0.92 0.24 -19.43
C VAL A 46 2.28 0.74 -18.95
N PRO A 47 2.52 0.76 -17.63
CA PRO A 47 3.81 1.19 -17.11
C PRO A 47 4.96 0.32 -17.59
N THR A 48 6.15 0.90 -17.69
CA THR A 48 7.38 0.20 -18.09
C THR A 48 8.05 -0.56 -16.95
N TRP A 49 7.63 -0.34 -15.71
CA TRP A 49 8.13 -1.03 -14.52
C TRP A 49 7.31 -2.29 -14.20
N ARG A 50 7.85 -3.14 -13.33
CA ARG A 50 7.15 -4.32 -12.85
C ARG A 50 6.15 -3.92 -11.78
N VAL A 51 4.93 -4.37 -11.93
CA VAL A 51 3.77 -3.99 -11.11
C VAL A 51 3.46 -5.09 -10.09
N ALA A 52 3.30 -4.68 -8.82
CA ALA A 52 2.87 -5.54 -7.71
C ALA A 52 1.62 -6.35 -8.07
N GLY A 53 1.60 -7.65 -7.78
CA GLY A 53 0.47 -8.52 -8.06
C GLY A 53 0.28 -8.91 -9.54
N VAL A 54 0.84 -8.17 -10.49
CA VAL A 54 0.77 -8.50 -11.93
C VAL A 54 2.03 -9.22 -12.39
N HIS A 55 3.18 -8.65 -12.08
CA HIS A 55 4.48 -9.11 -12.57
C HIS A 55 5.26 -9.89 -11.53
N TYR A 56 4.96 -9.67 -10.25
CA TYR A 56 5.56 -10.39 -9.14
C TYR A 56 4.54 -10.59 -8.02
N HIS A 57 4.78 -11.61 -7.20
CA HIS A 57 3.93 -11.95 -6.07
C HIS A 57 4.18 -11.00 -4.88
N VAL A 58 3.10 -10.63 -4.20
CA VAL A 58 3.11 -9.86 -2.93
C VAL A 58 2.27 -10.58 -1.89
N GLY A 59 2.46 -10.27 -0.61
CA GLY A 59 1.87 -11.00 0.51
C GLY A 59 2.73 -12.18 0.96
N VAL A 60 2.12 -13.13 1.68
CA VAL A 60 2.81 -14.26 2.30
C VAL A 60 3.50 -15.13 1.24
N PRO A 61 4.81 -15.40 1.33
CA PRO A 61 5.51 -16.24 0.35
C PRO A 61 4.88 -17.64 0.20
N ASP A 62 4.69 -18.08 -1.04
CA ASP A 62 4.24 -19.42 -1.38
C ASP A 62 5.15 -20.49 -0.74
N GLY A 63 4.53 -21.50 -0.14
CA GLY A 63 5.23 -22.60 0.52
C GLY A 63 5.79 -22.27 1.91
N LEU A 64 5.62 -21.03 2.41
CA LEU A 64 5.96 -20.73 3.79
C LEU A 64 4.99 -21.45 4.75
N MET A 65 5.54 -22.28 5.64
CA MET A 65 4.77 -22.86 6.73
C MET A 65 4.53 -21.80 7.81
N LEU A 66 3.28 -21.40 7.97
CA LEU A 66 2.86 -20.45 9.00
C LEU A 66 2.60 -21.16 10.33
N LYS A 67 2.95 -20.48 11.43
CA LYS A 67 2.76 -20.96 12.80
C LYS A 67 1.40 -20.52 13.35
N ASP A 68 0.83 -21.33 14.24
CA ASP A 68 -0.36 -20.93 15.00
C ASP A 68 -0.01 -19.79 15.99
N PRO A 69 -0.75 -18.67 15.98
CA PRO A 69 -0.53 -17.55 16.91
C PRO A 69 -0.68 -17.92 18.39
N SER A 70 -1.41 -18.99 18.72
CA SER A 70 -1.52 -19.51 20.11
C SER A 70 -0.17 -19.95 20.69
N THR A 71 0.81 -20.22 19.82
CA THR A 71 2.15 -20.69 20.17
C THR A 71 3.16 -19.57 20.42
N ILE A 72 2.79 -18.30 20.22
CA ILE A 72 3.69 -17.18 20.42
C ILE A 72 4.16 -17.14 21.89
N SER A 73 5.48 -17.16 22.07
CA SER A 73 6.12 -17.02 23.37
C SER A 73 7.38 -16.18 23.21
N MET A 74 7.27 -14.89 23.54
CA MET A 74 8.38 -13.93 23.49
C MET A 74 8.15 -12.75 24.42
N ALA A 75 9.23 -12.08 24.81
CA ALA A 75 9.15 -10.91 25.67
C ALA A 75 8.36 -9.78 24.99
N GLY A 76 7.54 -9.08 25.77
CA GLY A 76 6.73 -7.97 25.25
C GLY A 76 5.51 -8.39 24.44
N VAL A 77 5.18 -9.69 24.38
CA VAL A 77 3.98 -10.19 23.71
C VAL A 77 3.20 -11.10 24.64
N SER A 78 1.88 -10.90 24.70
CA SER A 78 0.95 -11.78 25.41
C SER A 78 -0.13 -12.27 24.44
N VAL A 79 -0.50 -13.54 24.59
CA VAL A 79 -1.53 -14.19 23.75
C VAL A 79 -2.77 -14.46 24.59
N ASP A 80 -3.89 -13.90 24.16
CA ASP A 80 -5.23 -14.27 24.63
C ASP A 80 -5.87 -15.20 23.60
N ALA A 81 -5.67 -16.50 23.80
CA ALA A 81 -6.19 -17.52 22.89
C ALA A 81 -7.71 -17.72 22.99
N VAL A 82 -8.36 -17.20 24.03
CA VAL A 82 -9.82 -17.29 24.17
C VAL A 82 -10.50 -16.23 23.31
N HIS A 83 -9.95 -15.01 23.31
CA HIS A 83 -10.49 -13.89 22.54
C HIS A 83 -9.80 -13.68 21.18
N HIS A 84 -8.80 -14.51 20.85
CA HIS A 84 -7.99 -14.42 19.64
C HIS A 84 -7.26 -13.08 19.47
N ILE A 85 -6.63 -12.60 20.56
CA ILE A 85 -5.89 -11.33 20.56
C ILE A 85 -4.43 -11.60 20.91
N VAL A 86 -3.52 -11.17 20.05
CA VAL A 86 -2.08 -11.05 20.34
C VAL A 86 -1.78 -9.61 20.68
N LYS A 87 -1.39 -9.35 21.92
CA LYS A 87 -1.06 -8.00 22.40
C LYS A 87 0.45 -7.81 22.42
N VAL A 88 0.93 -6.78 21.73
CA VAL A 88 2.35 -6.39 21.69
C VAL A 88 2.54 -5.14 22.53
N THR A 89 3.21 -5.27 23.68
CA THR A 89 3.50 -4.16 24.60
C THR A 89 4.99 -3.86 24.73
N GLY A 90 5.87 -4.73 24.22
CA GLY A 90 7.30 -4.46 24.15
C GLY A 90 7.68 -3.84 22.80
N SER A 91 8.65 -2.93 22.80
CA SER A 91 9.22 -2.38 21.57
C SER A 91 10.16 -3.37 20.88
N ASN A 92 10.42 -3.15 19.58
CA ASN A 92 11.33 -3.97 18.77
C ASN A 92 10.88 -5.44 18.65
N VAL A 93 9.56 -5.68 18.68
CA VAL A 93 8.99 -7.01 18.52
C VAL A 93 8.84 -7.33 17.04
N THR A 94 9.21 -8.55 16.64
CA THR A 94 8.95 -9.06 15.29
C THR A 94 8.05 -10.29 15.36
N LEU A 95 6.82 -10.16 14.85
CA LEU A 95 5.92 -11.28 14.59
C LEU A 95 6.13 -11.73 13.14
N ASN A 96 6.80 -12.87 12.95
CA ASN A 96 7.16 -13.37 11.63
C ASN A 96 6.62 -14.78 11.37
N GLY A 97 5.83 -14.95 10.31
CA GLY A 97 5.39 -16.27 9.84
C GLY A 97 4.26 -16.88 10.67
N TYR A 98 3.21 -16.12 10.99
CA TYR A 98 2.04 -16.61 11.73
C TYR A 98 0.77 -16.60 10.88
N ASP A 99 -0.09 -17.59 11.10
CA ASP A 99 -1.42 -17.68 10.49
C ASP A 99 -2.50 -17.22 11.47
N PHE A 100 -2.83 -15.93 11.38
CA PHE A 100 -3.89 -15.30 12.15
C PHE A 100 -5.29 -15.52 11.53
N SER A 101 -5.43 -16.35 10.47
CA SER A 101 -6.74 -16.64 9.88
C SER A 101 -7.54 -17.72 10.60
N GLY A 102 -6.86 -18.59 11.38
CA GLY A 102 -7.48 -19.67 12.13
C GLY A 102 -8.45 -19.20 13.22
N GLY A 103 -9.29 -20.09 13.73
CA GLY A 103 -10.18 -19.80 14.88
C GLY A 103 -11.26 -18.74 14.61
N GLY A 104 -11.51 -18.36 13.36
CA GLY A 104 -12.41 -17.25 13.05
C GLY A 104 -11.74 -15.88 13.07
N GLY A 105 -10.41 -15.83 12.93
CA GLY A 105 -9.60 -14.61 12.81
C GLY A 105 -8.95 -14.20 14.13
N TRP A 106 -7.75 -13.62 14.05
CA TRP A 106 -7.04 -13.06 15.20
C TRP A 106 -6.70 -11.60 14.96
N GLN A 107 -6.69 -10.83 16.05
CA GLN A 107 -6.19 -9.46 16.08
C GLN A 107 -4.75 -9.43 16.60
N VAL A 108 -3.90 -8.63 15.96
CA VAL A 108 -2.64 -8.15 16.54
C VAL A 108 -2.87 -6.72 17.04
N ASN A 109 -2.91 -6.56 18.37
CA ASN A 109 -3.05 -5.28 19.05
C ASN A 109 -1.66 -4.74 19.45
N VAL A 110 -1.16 -3.77 18.68
CA VAL A 110 0.17 -3.18 18.85
C VAL A 110 0.08 -1.94 19.72
N GLN A 111 0.85 -1.91 20.81
CA GLN A 111 0.87 -0.83 21.79
C GLN A 111 2.26 -0.27 22.06
N ALA A 112 3.25 -0.68 21.25
CA ALA A 112 4.63 -0.31 21.42
C ALA A 112 5.33 -0.10 20.08
N ALA A 113 6.33 0.78 20.11
CA ALA A 113 7.03 1.22 18.91
C ALA A 113 7.95 0.15 18.30
N ASN A 114 8.34 0.33 17.04
CA ASN A 114 9.26 -0.53 16.30
C ASN A 114 8.77 -1.99 16.22
N THR A 115 7.46 -2.18 16.06
CA THR A 115 6.90 -3.53 15.85
C THR A 115 6.95 -3.87 14.37
N THR A 116 7.40 -5.07 14.04
CA THR A 116 7.36 -5.62 12.68
C THR A 116 6.41 -6.82 12.63
N ILE A 117 5.40 -6.76 11.77
CA ILE A 117 4.51 -7.86 11.42
C ILE A 117 4.90 -8.30 10.01
N LYS A 118 5.44 -9.51 9.86
CA LYS A 118 6.08 -9.97 8.64
C LYS A 118 5.63 -11.37 8.22
N ASN A 119 5.39 -11.60 6.93
CA ASN A 119 5.03 -12.92 6.41
C ASN A 119 3.83 -13.54 7.14
N CYS A 120 2.84 -12.73 7.53
CA CYS A 120 1.69 -13.18 8.31
C CYS A 120 0.43 -13.19 7.44
N ASN A 121 -0.44 -14.16 7.69
CA ASN A 121 -1.73 -14.30 7.02
C ASN A 121 -2.85 -13.91 7.98
N PHE A 122 -3.82 -13.13 7.52
CA PHE A 122 -4.95 -12.66 8.32
C PHE A 122 -6.25 -12.84 7.56
N VAL A 123 -7.32 -13.12 8.30
CA VAL A 123 -8.71 -13.07 7.81
C VAL A 123 -9.56 -12.35 8.87
N VAL A 124 -10.42 -11.43 8.44
CA VAL A 124 -11.54 -10.98 9.27
C VAL A 124 -12.56 -12.10 9.30
N GLY A 125 -12.55 -12.92 10.36
CA GLY A 125 -13.43 -14.07 10.45
C GLY A 125 -14.72 -13.77 11.23
N SER A 126 -15.31 -14.82 11.82
CA SER A 126 -16.62 -14.73 12.48
C SER A 126 -16.64 -13.85 13.73
N ASN A 127 -15.48 -13.56 14.33
CA ASN A 127 -15.39 -12.67 15.50
C ASN A 127 -15.29 -11.18 15.12
N ASN A 128 -15.19 -10.86 13.82
CA ASN A 128 -15.19 -9.50 13.29
C ASN A 128 -14.10 -8.59 13.88
N LEU A 129 -12.97 -9.18 14.30
CA LEU A 129 -11.83 -8.44 14.83
C LEU A 129 -11.07 -7.72 13.71
N VAL A 130 -10.55 -6.53 14.03
CA VAL A 130 -9.57 -5.81 13.20
C VAL A 130 -8.26 -6.63 13.16
N PRO A 131 -7.77 -7.05 11.98
CA PRO A 131 -6.55 -7.86 11.85
C PRO A 131 -5.32 -7.25 12.52
N ILE A 132 -5.06 -5.96 12.24
CA ILE A 132 -3.93 -5.22 12.80
C ILE A 132 -4.45 -3.90 13.37
N TYR A 133 -4.36 -3.76 14.69
CA TYR A 133 -4.79 -2.57 15.40
C TYR A 133 -3.61 -1.96 16.17
N GLY A 134 -3.10 -0.83 15.68
CA GLY A 134 -2.03 -0.07 16.32
C GLY A 134 -2.57 1.11 17.11
N THR A 135 -2.32 1.16 18.41
CA THR A 135 -2.65 2.32 19.25
C THR A 135 -1.69 3.48 19.00
N SER A 136 -1.86 4.58 19.72
CA SER A 136 -0.90 5.70 19.71
C SER A 136 0.51 5.33 20.17
N GLY A 137 0.69 4.19 20.85
CA GLY A 137 2.03 3.68 21.21
C GLY A 137 2.73 2.92 20.07
N ALA A 138 2.04 2.62 18.97
CA ALA A 138 2.54 1.79 17.88
C ALA A 138 3.42 2.56 16.86
N SER A 139 4.27 3.49 17.30
CA SER A 139 5.11 4.25 16.38
C SER A 139 6.10 3.36 15.62
N ASP A 140 6.43 3.70 14.37
CA ASP A 140 7.32 2.92 13.51
C ASP A 140 6.84 1.46 13.37
N LEU A 141 5.55 1.28 13.05
CA LEU A 141 4.98 -0.04 12.76
C LEU A 141 5.30 -0.44 11.32
N PHE A 142 5.80 -1.66 11.12
CA PHE A 142 6.08 -2.24 9.81
C PHE A 142 5.18 -3.43 9.56
N VAL A 143 4.39 -3.40 8.49
CA VAL A 143 3.57 -4.51 8.02
C VAL A 143 4.07 -4.90 6.64
N VAL A 144 4.73 -6.06 6.55
CA VAL A 144 5.49 -6.44 5.36
C VAL A 144 5.22 -7.88 4.93
N TYR A 145 5.07 -8.12 3.62
CA TYR A 145 4.80 -9.47 3.07
C TYR A 145 3.60 -10.17 3.72
N CYS A 146 2.58 -9.41 4.13
CA CYS A 146 1.39 -9.96 4.77
C CYS A 146 0.25 -10.11 3.76
N THR A 147 -0.57 -11.14 3.93
CA THR A 147 -1.85 -11.30 3.24
C THR A 147 -2.96 -11.01 4.23
N ILE A 148 -3.84 -10.06 3.91
CA ILE A 148 -4.90 -9.61 4.79
C ILE A 148 -6.22 -9.62 4.03
N ASN A 149 -7.07 -10.59 4.37
CA ASN A 149 -8.36 -10.81 3.73
C ASN A 149 -9.50 -10.30 4.62
N GLY A 150 -10.25 -9.30 4.17
CA GLY A 150 -11.40 -8.77 4.88
C GLY A 150 -12.65 -9.64 4.83
N ALA A 151 -12.70 -10.65 3.96
CA ALA A 151 -13.85 -11.54 3.77
C ALA A 151 -15.20 -10.81 3.58
N GLY A 152 -15.16 -9.60 3.03
CA GLY A 152 -16.31 -8.72 2.85
C GLY A 152 -16.92 -8.20 4.16
N ARG A 153 -16.18 -8.23 5.27
CA ARG A 153 -16.63 -7.81 6.60
C ARG A 153 -16.03 -6.48 7.01
N ASP A 154 -16.82 -5.72 7.76
CA ASP A 154 -16.45 -4.41 8.30
C ASP A 154 -16.06 -4.58 9.78
N PRO A 155 -14.76 -4.71 10.10
CA PRO A 155 -14.30 -5.05 11.44
C PRO A 155 -14.50 -3.90 12.43
N SER A 156 -14.94 -4.22 13.65
CA SER A 156 -15.17 -3.24 14.72
C SER A 156 -13.87 -2.94 15.49
N PRO A 157 -13.64 -1.71 15.97
CA PRO A 157 -14.57 -0.57 15.98
C PRO A 157 -14.47 0.39 14.79
N SER A 158 -13.44 0.23 13.95
CA SER A 158 -12.93 1.27 13.05
C SER A 158 -13.34 1.08 11.59
N GLY A 159 -13.47 -0.17 11.15
CA GLY A 159 -13.82 -0.57 9.78
C GLY A 159 -12.64 -0.89 8.85
N GLY A 160 -11.41 -0.57 9.27
CA GLY A 160 -10.19 -0.86 8.51
C GLY A 160 -9.57 -2.23 8.78
N LEU A 161 -8.94 -2.85 7.76
CA LEU A 161 -8.14 -4.08 7.94
C LEU A 161 -6.85 -3.83 8.73
N ILE A 162 -6.24 -2.68 8.48
CA ILE A 162 -5.20 -2.11 9.32
C ILE A 162 -5.75 -0.81 9.88
N THR A 163 -5.85 -0.72 11.19
CA THR A 163 -6.23 0.51 11.90
C THR A 163 -5.06 0.99 12.74
N TYR A 164 -4.74 2.27 12.67
CA TYR A 164 -3.50 2.81 13.23
C TYR A 164 -3.66 4.21 13.83
N SER A 165 -2.94 4.51 14.92
CA SER A 165 -2.90 5.86 15.52
C SER A 165 -1.53 6.30 16.04
N GLY A 166 -0.47 5.54 15.79
CA GLY A 166 0.89 5.92 16.21
C GLY A 166 1.56 6.93 15.27
N ASP A 167 2.85 7.15 15.46
CA ASP A 167 3.67 7.96 14.54
C ASP A 167 4.49 7.07 13.62
N SER A 168 4.45 7.36 12.31
CA SER A 168 5.17 6.63 11.25
C SER A 168 4.72 5.20 11.07
N PHE A 169 4.44 4.83 9.82
CA PHE A 169 3.87 3.55 9.50
C PHE A 169 4.30 3.09 8.11
N THR A 170 4.58 1.79 7.95
CA THR A 170 4.94 1.21 6.65
C THR A 170 4.07 -0.01 6.36
N VAL A 171 3.43 -0.01 5.19
CA VAL A 171 2.81 -1.19 4.57
C VAL A 171 3.52 -1.47 3.26
N ASP A 172 4.24 -2.59 3.19
CA ASP A 172 5.07 -2.87 2.03
C ASP A 172 5.01 -4.34 1.57
N HIS A 173 4.93 -4.56 0.26
CA HIS A 173 4.80 -5.88 -0.36
C HIS A 173 3.66 -6.74 0.22
N CYS A 174 2.55 -6.13 0.64
CA CYS A 174 1.39 -6.82 1.17
C CYS A 174 0.31 -7.05 0.11
N TRP A 175 -0.55 -8.03 0.36
CA TRP A 175 -1.80 -8.23 -0.37
C TRP A 175 -2.96 -7.96 0.58
N LEU A 176 -3.66 -6.84 0.38
CA LEU A 176 -4.85 -6.47 1.14
C LEU A 176 -6.06 -6.63 0.23
N HIS A 177 -7.04 -7.43 0.63
CA HIS A 177 -8.18 -7.67 -0.23
C HIS A 177 -9.50 -7.93 0.48
N ASP A 178 -10.58 -7.66 -0.25
CA ASP A 178 -11.96 -7.96 0.13
C ASP A 178 -12.37 -7.35 1.49
N SER A 179 -12.00 -6.09 1.73
CA SER A 179 -12.45 -5.37 2.94
C SER A 179 -13.93 -5.03 2.84
N GLY A 180 -14.66 -5.21 3.94
CA GLY A 180 -16.00 -4.67 4.07
C GLY A 180 -15.98 -3.14 4.16
N GLY A 181 -15.02 -2.55 4.87
CA GLY A 181 -14.81 -1.12 4.98
C GLY A 181 -13.51 -0.68 4.28
N ASP A 182 -12.66 0.02 5.03
CA ASP A 182 -11.37 0.51 4.58
C ASP A 182 -10.30 -0.59 4.58
N MET A 183 -9.24 -0.41 3.79
CA MET A 183 -8.07 -1.30 3.80
C MET A 183 -7.07 -0.84 4.86
N ILE A 184 -6.66 0.42 4.79
CA ILE A 184 -5.71 1.05 5.71
C ILE A 184 -6.36 2.33 6.24
N GLN A 185 -6.60 2.38 7.54
CA GLN A 185 -7.27 3.50 8.19
C GLN A 185 -6.39 4.05 9.31
N GLN A 186 -6.13 5.35 9.26
CA GLN A 186 -5.52 6.06 10.36
C GLN A 186 -6.59 6.86 11.10
N GLU A 187 -6.61 6.73 12.42
CA GLU A 187 -7.62 7.35 13.29
C GLU A 187 -7.06 8.50 14.14
N GLY A 188 -5.78 8.85 13.95
CA GLY A 188 -5.10 9.93 14.66
C GLY A 188 -3.58 9.76 14.64
N GLY A 189 -2.88 10.59 15.42
CA GLY A 189 -1.42 10.58 15.49
C GLY A 189 -0.76 11.07 14.21
N GLY A 190 0.49 10.67 14.01
CA GLY A 190 1.24 10.88 12.76
C GLY A 190 1.80 12.29 12.56
N SER A 191 1.67 13.19 13.54
CA SER A 191 2.27 14.52 13.42
C SER A 191 3.80 14.42 13.45
N GLY A 192 4.47 14.99 12.45
CA GLY A 192 5.91 14.90 12.24
C GLY A 192 6.38 13.57 11.67
N SER A 193 5.47 12.71 11.20
CA SER A 193 5.79 11.34 10.78
C SER A 193 5.91 11.16 9.26
N THR A 194 6.37 9.96 8.87
CA THR A 194 6.33 9.49 7.47
C THR A 194 5.51 8.21 7.39
N ILE A 195 4.56 8.19 6.46
CA ILE A 195 3.71 7.03 6.21
C ILE A 195 3.97 6.54 4.80
N THR A 196 4.43 5.29 4.71
CA THR A 196 4.84 4.66 3.47
C THR A 196 3.92 3.49 3.16
N ILE A 197 3.28 3.52 2.00
CA ILE A 197 2.43 2.45 1.49
C ILE A 197 2.98 2.11 0.12
N ALA A 198 3.73 1.01 0.02
CA ALA A 198 4.49 0.72 -1.19
C ALA A 198 4.42 -0.74 -1.68
N HIS A 199 4.49 -0.94 -3.00
CA HIS A 199 4.60 -2.27 -3.61
C HIS A 199 3.48 -3.25 -3.21
N ASN A 200 2.31 -2.74 -2.85
CA ASN A 200 1.19 -3.58 -2.41
C ASN A 200 0.26 -3.90 -3.57
N LEU A 201 -0.49 -4.99 -3.43
CA LEU A 201 -1.73 -5.22 -4.16
C LEU A 201 -2.90 -4.96 -3.21
N ILE A 202 -3.75 -4.00 -3.56
CA ILE A 202 -4.93 -3.60 -2.78
C ILE A 202 -6.18 -3.84 -3.63
N GLN A 203 -7.10 -4.70 -3.19
CA GLN A 203 -8.22 -5.14 -4.04
C GLN A 203 -9.56 -5.16 -3.32
N ASN A 204 -10.61 -4.67 -3.95
CA ASN A 204 -11.99 -4.82 -3.47
C ASN A 204 -12.22 -4.23 -2.05
N GLY A 205 -12.25 -2.91 -1.93
CA GLY A 205 -12.72 -2.22 -0.72
C GLY A 205 -14.24 -2.00 -0.71
N GLY A 206 -14.79 -1.69 0.48
CA GLY A 206 -16.19 -1.27 0.64
C GLY A 206 -17.23 -2.35 0.34
N LEU A 207 -16.93 -3.62 0.59
CA LEU A 207 -17.85 -4.72 0.27
C LEU A 207 -19.05 -4.84 1.23
N SER A 208 -19.00 -4.20 2.40
CA SER A 208 -20.11 -4.19 3.35
C SER A 208 -21.20 -3.20 2.92
N PRO A 209 -22.49 -3.52 3.07
CA PRO A 209 -23.55 -2.58 2.74
C PRO A 209 -23.46 -1.28 3.56
N GLY A 210 -23.32 -0.15 2.87
CA GLY A 210 -23.33 1.18 3.49
C GLY A 210 -22.02 1.62 4.14
N SER A 211 -20.97 0.82 4.05
CA SER A 211 -19.62 1.25 4.46
C SER A 211 -18.98 2.15 3.41
N HIS A 212 -17.98 2.92 3.87
CA HIS A 212 -17.01 3.55 2.98
C HIS A 212 -15.89 2.53 2.70
N GLY A 213 -15.31 2.60 1.51
CA GLY A 213 -14.43 1.56 0.98
C GLY A 213 -13.10 2.12 0.56
N ASP A 214 -12.35 2.73 1.46
CA ASP A 214 -11.12 3.43 1.09
C ASP A 214 -9.95 2.45 1.00
N TYR A 215 -9.12 2.58 -0.03
CA TYR A 215 -7.83 1.88 -0.04
C TYR A 215 -6.91 2.46 1.03
N THR A 216 -7.01 3.76 1.26
CA THR A 216 -6.41 4.43 2.40
C THR A 216 -7.39 5.48 2.91
N GLN A 217 -7.71 5.49 4.19
CA GLN A 217 -8.38 6.60 4.86
C GLN A 217 -7.41 7.17 5.87
N LEU A 218 -6.62 8.15 5.45
CA LEU A 218 -5.54 8.67 6.27
C LEU A 218 -5.98 9.97 6.97
N LEU A 219 -6.17 9.90 8.30
CA LEU A 219 -6.58 11.03 9.15
C LEU A 219 -5.51 11.32 10.22
N THR A 220 -4.56 12.21 9.94
CA THR A 220 -3.53 12.63 10.90
C THR A 220 -4.00 13.72 11.84
N SER A 221 -3.46 13.75 13.06
CA SER A 221 -3.66 14.84 14.01
C SER A 221 -2.73 16.04 13.78
N GLY A 222 -1.89 16.02 12.74
CA GLY A 222 -0.96 17.09 12.40
C GLY A 222 -0.19 16.86 11.09
N PRO A 223 0.81 17.71 10.78
CA PRO A 223 1.63 17.61 9.58
C PRO A 223 2.32 16.26 9.43
N ALA A 224 2.19 15.62 8.27
CA ALA A 224 2.86 14.35 8.00
C ALA A 224 3.29 14.26 6.52
N THR A 225 4.30 13.44 6.26
CA THR A 225 4.71 13.06 4.91
C THR A 225 4.02 11.74 4.53
N VAL A 226 3.38 11.68 3.37
CA VAL A 226 2.81 10.43 2.81
C VAL A 226 3.54 10.02 1.55
N GLU A 227 3.86 8.74 1.45
CA GLU A 227 4.51 8.13 0.30
C GLU A 227 3.70 6.90 -0.13
N ILE A 228 2.85 7.06 -1.15
CA ILE A 228 2.04 5.96 -1.71
C ILE A 228 2.60 5.61 -3.07
N ASN A 229 3.47 4.59 -3.12
CA ASN A 229 4.34 4.36 -4.27
C ASN A 229 4.29 2.94 -4.82
N TYR A 230 4.24 2.78 -6.14
CA TYR A 230 4.34 1.47 -6.80
C TYR A 230 3.27 0.44 -6.38
N ASN A 231 2.10 0.88 -5.89
CA ASN A 231 1.00 -0.03 -5.56
C ASN A 231 0.18 -0.36 -6.81
N MET A 232 -0.45 -1.53 -6.80
CA MET A 232 -1.56 -1.82 -7.68
C MET A 232 -2.86 -1.78 -6.88
N THR A 233 -3.84 -1.02 -7.37
CA THR A 233 -5.22 -1.09 -6.87
C THR A 233 -6.15 -1.66 -7.94
N THR A 234 -7.09 -2.52 -7.54
CA THR A 234 -8.13 -2.99 -8.45
C THR A 234 -9.46 -3.24 -7.74
N GLN A 235 -10.54 -2.73 -8.34
CA GLN A 235 -11.89 -2.95 -7.85
C GLN A 235 -12.76 -3.71 -8.86
N ALA A 236 -13.24 -4.88 -8.47
CA ALA A 236 -14.26 -5.64 -9.20
C ALA A 236 -15.57 -5.80 -8.42
N GLY A 237 -15.56 -5.51 -7.11
CA GLY A 237 -16.72 -5.60 -6.23
C GLY A 237 -17.56 -4.31 -6.17
N ALA A 238 -17.77 -3.81 -4.94
CA ALA A 238 -18.46 -2.54 -4.66
C ALA A 238 -17.69 -1.33 -5.22
N MET A 239 -18.05 -0.11 -4.84
CA MET A 239 -17.33 1.10 -5.23
C MET A 239 -16.37 1.52 -4.11
N SER A 240 -15.06 1.56 -4.39
CA SER A 240 -14.07 2.14 -3.49
C SER A 240 -14.04 3.67 -3.62
N GLN A 241 -13.53 4.39 -2.62
CA GLN A 241 -13.23 5.82 -2.79
C GLN A 241 -11.80 6.11 -3.23
N GLY A 242 -10.92 5.12 -3.28
CA GLY A 242 -9.53 5.27 -3.73
C GLY A 242 -8.52 5.45 -2.59
N LEU A 243 -7.38 6.07 -2.92
CA LEU A 243 -6.30 6.41 -1.99
C LEU A 243 -6.58 7.77 -1.35
N MET A 244 -7.32 7.81 -0.24
CA MET A 244 -7.71 9.05 0.43
C MET A 244 -6.60 9.56 1.36
N THR A 245 -6.22 10.84 1.20
CA THR A 245 -5.15 11.50 1.97
C THR A 245 -5.62 12.79 2.65
N ASP A 246 -6.87 12.82 3.09
CA ASP A 246 -7.65 14.02 3.47
C ASP A 246 -7.02 14.93 4.54
N ALA A 247 -6.10 14.45 5.37
CA ALA A 247 -5.45 15.24 6.44
C ALA A 247 -3.96 15.57 6.18
N TYR A 248 -3.42 15.18 5.03
CA TYR A 248 -1.98 15.21 4.79
C TYR A 248 -1.50 16.49 4.17
N GLN A 249 -0.22 16.75 4.43
CA GLN A 249 0.30 18.07 4.23
C GLN A 249 1.43 18.15 3.20
N ARG A 250 2.09 17.03 2.89
CA ARG A 250 3.14 16.91 1.85
C ARG A 250 3.40 15.43 1.52
N GLY A 251 4.07 15.16 0.41
CA GLY A 251 4.46 13.80 0.05
C GLY A 251 4.42 13.50 -1.44
N GLU A 252 4.37 12.21 -1.76
CA GLU A 252 4.21 11.71 -3.13
C GLU A 252 3.19 10.58 -3.22
N ILE A 253 2.41 10.61 -4.31
CA ILE A 253 1.60 9.48 -4.78
C ILE A 253 2.11 9.16 -6.17
N THR A 254 2.95 8.13 -6.30
CA THR A 254 3.68 7.91 -7.56
C THR A 254 3.82 6.46 -8.01
N HIS A 255 3.89 6.26 -9.33
CA HIS A 255 4.09 4.94 -9.95
C HIS A 255 3.02 3.90 -9.59
N ASN A 256 1.83 4.32 -9.16
CA ASN A 256 0.74 3.41 -8.87
C ASN A 256 0.00 3.01 -10.15
N VAL A 257 -0.56 1.81 -10.16
CA VAL A 257 -1.49 1.33 -11.19
C VAL A 257 -2.86 1.18 -10.58
N MET A 258 -3.86 1.90 -11.08
CA MET A 258 -5.16 2.01 -10.42
C MET A 258 -6.30 1.73 -11.41
N ILE A 259 -7.04 0.65 -11.19
CA ILE A 259 -8.08 0.20 -12.12
C ILE A 259 -9.36 -0.22 -11.40
N GLY A 260 -10.45 -0.30 -12.14
CA GLY A 260 -11.74 -0.76 -11.61
C GLY A 260 -12.61 0.37 -11.08
N SER A 261 -13.73 -0.01 -10.46
CA SER A 261 -14.74 0.94 -9.99
C SER A 261 -14.27 1.73 -8.77
N CYS A 262 -14.18 3.05 -8.89
CA CYS A 262 -13.96 3.93 -7.75
C CYS A 262 -14.78 5.23 -7.89
N THR A 263 -14.90 6.01 -6.83
CA THR A 263 -15.32 7.41 -7.01
C THR A 263 -14.14 8.17 -7.63
N PHE A 264 -13.02 8.24 -6.93
CA PHE A 264 -11.78 8.83 -7.40
C PHE A 264 -10.61 7.90 -7.09
N PHE A 265 -9.50 8.03 -7.80
CA PHE A 265 -8.34 7.18 -7.53
C PHE A 265 -7.48 7.71 -6.39
N THR A 266 -7.46 9.02 -6.21
CA THR A 266 -6.77 9.68 -5.10
C THR A 266 -7.56 10.88 -4.61
N SER A 267 -7.35 11.28 -3.36
CA SER A 267 -7.80 12.57 -2.84
C SER A 267 -6.66 13.36 -2.22
N MET A 268 -6.81 14.68 -2.19
CA MET A 268 -6.06 15.57 -1.30
C MET A 268 -6.87 16.85 -1.06
N ASP A 269 -6.82 17.38 0.16
CA ASP A 269 -7.38 18.70 0.47
C ASP A 269 -6.28 19.77 0.42
N ILE A 270 -6.35 20.65 -0.58
CA ILE A 270 -5.37 21.75 -0.75
C ILE A 270 -5.31 22.63 0.51
N LYS A 271 -6.42 22.79 1.24
CA LYS A 271 -6.49 23.64 2.43
C LYS A 271 -5.66 23.09 3.59
N THR A 272 -5.36 21.80 3.60
CA THR A 272 -4.56 21.15 4.64
C THR A 272 -3.09 21.03 4.26
N LEU A 273 -2.72 21.30 3.00
CA LEU A 273 -1.32 21.25 2.55
C LEU A 273 -0.45 22.28 3.27
N SER A 274 0.66 21.82 3.84
CA SER A 274 1.71 22.67 4.45
C SER A 274 3.07 22.52 3.75
N GLY A 275 3.14 21.63 2.77
CA GLY A 275 4.24 21.46 1.82
C GLY A 275 3.72 20.84 0.53
N THR A 276 4.62 20.52 -0.39
CA THR A 276 4.23 19.99 -1.70
C THR A 276 3.77 18.53 -1.60
N MET A 277 2.61 18.24 -2.16
CA MET A 277 2.11 16.91 -2.50
C MET A 277 2.22 16.73 -4.01
N THR A 278 2.99 15.72 -4.43
CA THR A 278 3.22 15.44 -5.85
C THR A 278 2.52 14.16 -6.26
N VAL A 279 1.63 14.24 -7.25
CA VAL A 279 0.95 13.10 -7.87
C VAL A 279 1.55 12.89 -9.25
N ARG A 280 2.39 11.87 -9.41
CA ARG A 280 3.15 11.71 -10.65
C ARG A 280 3.33 10.29 -11.11
N ASP A 281 3.47 10.12 -12.42
CA ASP A 281 3.81 8.83 -13.04
C ASP A 281 2.82 7.72 -12.66
N ASN A 282 1.56 8.04 -12.36
CA ASN A 282 0.54 7.04 -12.08
C ASN A 282 -0.15 6.60 -13.36
N TYR A 283 -0.54 5.34 -13.43
CA TYR A 283 -1.30 4.76 -14.55
C TYR A 283 -2.68 4.36 -14.05
N TYR A 284 -3.73 4.83 -14.69
CA TYR A 284 -5.09 4.60 -14.20
C TYR A 284 -6.08 4.28 -15.31
N ASP A 285 -7.20 3.65 -14.97
CA ASP A 285 -8.34 3.44 -15.87
C ASP A 285 -9.57 4.17 -15.35
N ALA A 286 -9.86 5.34 -15.91
CA ALA A 286 -11.01 6.15 -15.51
C ALA A 286 -12.37 5.67 -16.05
N SER A 287 -12.43 4.58 -16.83
CA SER A 287 -13.69 4.13 -17.46
C SER A 287 -14.78 3.74 -16.46
N LYS A 288 -14.41 3.46 -15.20
CA LYS A 288 -15.32 3.14 -14.09
C LYS A 288 -15.12 4.03 -12.87
N ALA A 289 -14.44 5.16 -13.04
CA ALA A 289 -14.23 6.17 -12.02
C ALA A 289 -15.09 7.42 -12.29
N TYR A 290 -15.43 8.19 -11.25
CA TYR A 290 -15.95 9.56 -11.46
C TYR A 290 -14.84 10.52 -11.90
N GLY A 291 -13.60 10.25 -11.51
CA GLY A 291 -12.44 10.99 -11.97
C GLY A 291 -11.13 10.45 -11.38
N PHE A 292 -10.03 11.14 -11.68
CA PHE A 292 -8.72 10.78 -11.14
C PHE A 292 -8.53 11.29 -9.69
N VAL A 293 -8.90 12.55 -9.41
CA VAL A 293 -8.62 13.25 -8.13
C VAL A 293 -9.87 13.96 -7.60
N TYR A 294 -10.02 14.06 -6.27
CA TYR A 294 -11.10 14.76 -5.54
C TYR A 294 -10.60 15.41 -4.22
N PRO A 295 -11.34 16.34 -3.57
CA PRO A 295 -12.43 17.19 -4.10
C PRO A 295 -11.95 18.51 -4.70
N ASN A 296 -10.83 19.02 -4.18
CA ASN A 296 -10.43 20.41 -4.37
C ASN A 296 -9.16 20.54 -5.21
N SER A 297 -8.58 19.42 -5.63
CA SER A 297 -7.27 19.32 -6.26
C SER A 297 -7.35 18.58 -7.59
N GLY A 298 -6.43 18.93 -8.47
CA GLY A 298 -6.33 18.38 -9.81
C GLY A 298 -5.35 19.20 -10.64
N PRO A 299 -5.06 18.79 -11.88
CA PRO A 299 -4.21 19.57 -12.75
C PRO A 299 -4.71 21.02 -12.88
N ASP A 300 -3.78 21.97 -12.82
CA ASP A 300 -4.05 23.40 -12.96
C ASP A 300 -4.99 23.99 -11.89
N ASP A 301 -5.02 23.43 -10.67
CA ASP A 301 -5.85 23.88 -9.53
C ASP A 301 -5.39 25.20 -8.88
N SER A 302 -4.40 25.88 -9.46
CA SER A 302 -3.78 27.14 -9.03
C SER A 302 -2.95 27.09 -7.73
N SER A 303 -2.89 25.94 -7.06
CA SER A 303 -2.08 25.77 -5.86
C SER A 303 -0.65 25.35 -6.22
N PRO A 304 0.39 26.00 -5.68
CA PRO A 304 1.77 25.58 -5.89
C PRO A 304 2.16 24.36 -5.03
N LEU A 305 1.25 23.89 -4.17
CA LEU A 305 1.49 22.78 -3.25
C LEU A 305 0.91 21.45 -3.77
N SER A 306 0.01 21.49 -4.74
CA SER A 306 -0.58 20.31 -5.39
C SER A 306 -0.02 20.23 -6.80
N VAL A 307 0.85 19.23 -7.05
CA VAL A 307 1.64 19.15 -8.28
C VAL A 307 1.31 17.86 -9.01
N PHE A 308 0.88 17.96 -10.28
CA PHE A 308 0.53 16.84 -11.14
C PHE A 308 1.51 16.71 -12.30
N ILE A 309 2.17 15.55 -12.41
CA ILE A 309 3.18 15.30 -13.45
C ILE A 309 2.96 13.93 -14.08
N HIS A 310 2.69 13.89 -15.39
CA HIS A 310 2.76 12.64 -16.16
C HIS A 310 1.87 11.48 -15.62
N ASN A 311 0.60 11.73 -15.30
CA ASN A 311 -0.34 10.66 -14.94
C ASN A 311 -1.07 10.17 -16.19
N VAL A 312 -1.04 8.86 -16.48
CA VAL A 312 -1.48 8.29 -17.76
C VAL A 312 -2.81 7.57 -17.62
N ASP A 313 -3.82 7.99 -18.38
CA ASP A 313 -5.04 7.22 -18.60
C ASP A 313 -4.74 6.05 -19.54
N MET A 314 -4.75 4.83 -19.01
CA MET A 314 -4.41 3.62 -19.76
C MET A 314 -5.41 3.29 -20.88
N THR A 315 -6.63 3.83 -20.83
CA THR A 315 -7.67 3.54 -21.84
C THR A 315 -7.37 4.19 -23.19
N ASN A 316 -6.63 5.29 -23.20
CA ASN A 316 -6.40 6.11 -24.39
C ASN A 316 -4.96 6.68 -24.49
N GLY A 317 -4.13 6.52 -23.45
CA GLY A 317 -2.77 7.03 -23.37
C GLY A 317 -2.67 8.54 -23.06
N ALA A 318 -3.77 9.20 -22.71
CA ALA A 318 -3.78 10.62 -22.39
C ALA A 318 -3.02 10.90 -21.10
N VAL A 319 -2.30 12.02 -21.08
CA VAL A 319 -1.52 12.46 -19.93
C VAL A 319 -2.24 13.57 -19.19
N VAL A 320 -2.28 13.46 -17.87
CA VAL A 320 -2.86 14.39 -16.90
C VAL A 320 -1.72 14.98 -16.06
N GLU A 321 -1.46 16.27 -16.28
CA GLU A 321 -0.36 17.04 -15.67
C GLU A 321 -0.70 18.54 -15.64
N ASP A 322 0.02 19.32 -14.82
CA ASP A 322 -0.10 20.78 -14.78
C ASP A 322 0.43 21.43 -16.06
N SER A 323 -0.33 22.37 -16.62
CA SER A 323 -0.01 23.08 -17.87
C SER A 323 1.14 24.09 -17.72
N ARG A 324 1.43 24.56 -16.49
CA ARG A 324 2.46 25.57 -16.21
C ARG A 324 3.44 25.07 -15.16
N ARG A 325 4.54 24.48 -15.61
CA ARG A 325 5.72 24.27 -14.77
C ARG A 325 6.40 25.62 -14.55
N GLN A 326 6.35 26.18 -13.33
CA GLN A 326 7.28 27.22 -12.90
C GLN A 326 8.43 26.57 -12.14
#